data_AF-A0A5C3LHI6-F1
#
_entry.id   AF-A0A5C3LHI6-F1
#
_cell.length_a   1.000
_cell.length_b   1.000
_cell.length_c   1.000
_cell.angle_alpha   90.00
_cell.angle_beta   90.00
_cell.angle_gamma   90.00
#
_symmetry.space_group_name_H-M   'P 1'
#
loop_
_entity.id
_entity.type
_entity.pdbx_description
1 polymer ?
#
loop_
_entity_poly.entity_id
_entity_poly.type
_entity_poly.pdbx_seq_one_letter_code
_entity_poly.pdbx_strand_id
1 'polypeptide(L)'
;MDIWEANSVSAAYTPHPCTVSGLSRCSGTSCGTNGRYDTVCDPDGCDFNSYRMGDTSFYGKGLTVDTSKKFTVVTQFLTNNNSSSGSLSEIRRLYVQDGKVIQNSKVNIPGMAAYDSITSDFCSAQKTTFGDTNSFGNNGGLANMSKAFSNGMVLVMSVWDDHAASMLWLDSTYPTDGDATKPGIKRGTCATTSGKPTDVESANANASVTYSNIKFGDIGSTYTSTADSFLRSGGIGFTGPTVCASGSTCTVLNPYYSQCL
;
A
#
# COMPACT_ATOMS: atom_id res chain seq x y z
N MET A 1 -10.71 2.93 1.09
CA MET A 1 -9.69 2.28 0.24
C MET A 1 -8.56 3.24 0.21
N ASP A 2 -7.61 2.96 1.07
CA ASP A 2 -6.52 3.84 1.36
C ASP A 2 -5.36 3.32 0.51
N ILE A 3 -5.22 3.94 -0.66
CA ILE A 3 -4.19 3.57 -1.64
C ILE A 3 -2.81 3.83 -1.05
N TRP A 4 -2.69 4.91 -0.27
CA TRP A 4 -1.43 5.42 0.21
C TRP A 4 -1.62 6.29 1.46
N GLU A 5 -1.28 5.72 2.62
CA GLU A 5 -1.09 6.45 3.87
C GLU A 5 0.38 6.30 4.24
N ALA A 6 1.14 7.39 4.21
CA ALA A 6 2.59 7.30 4.38
C ALA A 6 3.22 8.60 4.84
N ASN A 7 4.40 8.44 5.43
CA ASN A 7 5.41 9.47 5.52
C ASN A 7 6.74 8.91 5.01
N SER A 8 7.87 9.56 5.31
CA SER A 8 9.19 9.09 4.85
C SER A 8 9.70 7.84 5.58
N VAL A 9 9.07 7.43 6.69
CA VAL A 9 9.47 6.30 7.54
C VAL A 9 8.69 5.04 7.20
N SER A 10 7.36 5.15 7.09
CA SER A 10 6.47 4.02 6.85
C SER A 10 5.38 4.35 5.86
N ALA A 11 4.81 3.31 5.25
CA ALA A 11 3.67 3.40 4.36
C ALA A 11 2.73 2.20 4.56
N ALA A 12 1.43 2.43 4.40
CA ALA A 12 0.39 1.41 4.40
C ALA A 12 -0.53 1.58 3.20
N TYR A 13 -1.12 0.46 2.77
CA TYR A 13 -2.32 0.48 1.93
C TYR A 13 -3.37 -0.46 2.51
N THR A 14 -4.61 0.02 2.58
CA THR A 14 -5.62 -0.56 3.45
C THR A 14 -7.02 -0.45 2.84
N PRO A 15 -7.67 -1.55 2.45
CA PRO A 15 -9.10 -1.54 2.19
C PRO A 15 -9.91 -1.53 3.49
N HIS A 16 -10.93 -0.67 3.54
CA HIS A 16 -11.92 -0.55 4.62
C HIS A 16 -13.32 -0.72 4.03
N PRO A 17 -13.93 -1.92 4.11
CA PRO A 17 -15.30 -2.13 3.66
C PRO A 17 -16.32 -1.59 4.66
N CYS A 18 -17.51 -1.27 4.16
CA CYS A 18 -18.69 -1.02 4.97
C CYS A 18 -19.82 -1.95 4.56
N THR A 19 -20.76 -2.19 5.47
CA THR A 19 -22.01 -2.92 5.18
C THR A 19 -23.03 -2.05 4.44
N VAL A 20 -22.90 -0.73 4.51
CA VAL A 20 -23.69 0.25 3.76
C VAL A 20 -23.04 0.59 2.42
N SER A 21 -23.86 1.05 1.46
CA SER A 21 -23.43 1.40 0.11
C SER A 21 -23.36 2.92 -0.06
N GLY A 22 -22.23 3.43 -0.55
CA GLY A 22 -22.03 4.87 -0.79
C GLY A 22 -22.03 5.71 0.49
N LEU A 23 -22.13 7.03 0.33
CA LEU A 23 -22.17 7.96 1.46
C LEU A 23 -23.46 7.75 2.27
N SER A 24 -23.31 7.42 3.55
CA SER A 24 -24.42 7.20 4.48
C SER A 24 -24.22 7.96 5.79
N ARG A 25 -25.22 8.72 6.23
CA ARG A 25 -25.19 9.39 7.54
C ARG A 25 -25.50 8.38 8.64
N CYS A 26 -24.61 8.24 9.61
CA CYS A 26 -24.80 7.39 10.78
C CYS A 26 -25.29 8.20 11.99
N SER A 27 -25.79 7.52 13.03
CA SER A 27 -26.02 8.11 14.37
C SER A 27 -25.86 7.05 15.48
N GLY A 28 -25.45 7.47 16.68
CA GLY A 28 -25.24 6.56 17.82
C GLY A 28 -24.30 5.40 17.50
N THR A 29 -24.66 4.19 17.92
CA THR A 29 -23.87 2.96 17.76
C THR A 29 -23.39 2.73 16.33
N SER A 30 -24.19 3.05 15.32
CA SER A 30 -23.80 2.89 13.91
C SER A 30 -22.57 3.72 13.50
N CYS A 31 -22.25 4.79 14.25
CA CYS A 31 -21.03 5.58 14.10
C CYS A 31 -19.86 5.07 14.97
N GLY A 32 -20.01 3.97 15.69
CA GLY A 32 -18.99 3.45 16.60
C GLY A 32 -18.90 4.22 17.93
N THR A 33 -19.96 4.91 18.36
CA THR A 33 -19.92 5.72 19.60
C THR A 33 -19.83 4.88 20.87
N ASN A 34 -20.38 3.66 20.85
CA ASN A 34 -20.41 2.76 22.01
C ASN A 34 -19.19 1.83 22.06
N GLY A 35 -18.53 1.66 20.92
CA GLY A 35 -17.41 0.78 20.72
C GLY A 35 -16.89 0.92 19.30
N ARG A 36 -15.56 0.90 19.13
CA ARG A 36 -14.90 1.07 17.83
C ARG A 36 -15.45 0.12 16.77
N TYR A 37 -15.77 -1.12 17.14
CA TYR A 37 -16.22 -2.17 16.22
C TYR A 37 -17.75 -2.28 16.07
N ASP A 38 -18.52 -1.42 16.73
CA ASP A 38 -19.99 -1.43 16.61
C ASP A 38 -20.51 -0.63 15.40
N THR A 39 -19.59 -0.07 14.60
CA THR A 39 -19.92 0.75 13.42
C THR A 39 -20.26 -0.08 12.18
N VAL A 40 -20.95 0.54 11.22
CA VAL A 40 -21.31 -0.05 9.91
C VAL A 40 -20.13 -0.19 8.95
N CYS A 41 -18.96 0.36 9.32
CA CYS A 41 -17.74 0.33 8.55
C CYS A 41 -16.64 -0.37 9.33
N ASP A 42 -15.67 -0.95 8.64
CA ASP A 42 -14.46 -1.45 9.28
C ASP A 42 -13.51 -0.28 9.62
N PRO A 43 -13.29 0.04 10.91
CA PRO A 43 -12.45 1.17 11.30
C PRO A 43 -10.94 0.88 11.19
N ASP A 44 -10.55 -0.39 11.11
CA ASP A 44 -9.14 -0.81 11.15
C ASP A 44 -8.62 -1.22 9.77
N GLY A 45 -9.46 -1.83 8.96
CA GLY A 45 -9.08 -2.27 7.62
C GLY A 45 -8.26 -3.56 7.64
N CYS A 46 -7.85 -4.00 6.44
CA CYS A 46 -6.87 -5.06 6.25
C CYS A 46 -5.57 -4.46 5.70
N ASP A 47 -4.69 -3.99 6.58
CA ASP A 47 -3.53 -3.20 6.21
C ASP A 47 -2.35 -4.03 5.73
N PHE A 48 -1.62 -3.49 4.76
CA PHE A 48 -0.28 -3.96 4.42
C PHE A 48 0.71 -2.79 4.56
N ASN A 49 1.44 -2.81 5.67
CA ASN A 49 2.62 -1.99 5.92
C ASN A 49 3.85 -2.91 5.96
N SER A 50 4.82 -2.70 5.06
CA SER A 50 6.00 -3.57 4.93
C SER A 50 6.77 -3.76 6.24
N TYR A 51 6.94 -2.68 7.01
CA TYR A 51 7.62 -2.72 8.31
C TYR A 51 6.80 -3.55 9.31
N ARG A 52 5.48 -3.32 9.38
CA ARG A 52 4.56 -4.09 10.25
C ARG A 52 4.50 -5.57 9.88
N MET A 53 4.67 -5.88 8.60
CA MET A 53 4.77 -7.24 8.06
C MET A 53 6.16 -7.86 8.19
N GLY A 54 7.11 -7.21 8.88
CA GLY A 54 8.39 -7.80 9.26
C GLY A 54 9.56 -7.50 8.30
N ASP A 55 9.34 -6.74 7.22
CA ASP A 55 10.42 -6.25 6.36
C ASP A 55 10.73 -4.79 6.69
N THR A 56 11.65 -4.61 7.64
CA THR A 56 12.09 -3.29 8.13
C THR A 56 13.10 -2.60 7.20
N SER A 57 13.51 -3.26 6.11
CA SER A 57 14.53 -2.78 5.16
C SER A 57 13.96 -2.36 3.81
N PHE A 58 12.64 -2.44 3.65
CA PHE A 58 11.98 -2.22 2.37
C PHE A 58 11.70 -0.75 2.06
N TYR A 59 11.06 -0.01 2.96
CA TYR A 59 10.58 1.35 2.69
C TYR A 59 11.16 2.33 3.72
N GLY A 60 11.86 3.36 3.24
CA GLY A 60 12.47 4.38 4.09
C GLY A 60 13.67 5.06 3.44
N LYS A 61 14.28 6.04 4.12
CA LYS A 61 15.40 6.81 3.56
C LYS A 61 16.61 5.91 3.30
N GLY A 62 17.01 5.80 2.03
CA GLY A 62 18.12 4.95 1.59
C GLY A 62 17.84 3.44 1.61
N LEU A 63 16.57 3.04 1.74
CA LEU A 63 16.15 1.63 1.71
C LEU A 63 15.76 1.18 0.29
N THR A 64 15.19 -0.03 0.16
CA THR A 64 14.84 -0.62 -1.15
C THR A 64 13.94 0.30 -1.98
N VAL A 65 12.91 0.87 -1.36
CA VAL A 65 12.17 2.04 -1.82
C VAL A 65 12.70 3.23 -1.03
N ASP A 66 13.58 4.00 -1.66
CA ASP A 66 14.26 5.13 -1.06
C ASP A 66 13.34 6.36 -0.97
N THR A 67 12.84 6.65 0.23
CA THR A 67 11.91 7.76 0.45
C THR A 67 12.55 9.15 0.38
N SER A 68 13.87 9.24 0.24
CA SER A 68 14.55 10.52 -0.01
C SER A 68 14.43 11.00 -1.46
N LYS A 69 13.90 10.15 -2.35
CA LYS A 69 13.71 10.44 -3.78
C LYS A 69 12.26 10.22 -4.17
N LYS A 70 11.86 10.82 -5.29
CA LYS A 70 10.57 10.51 -5.93
C LYS A 70 10.55 9.06 -6.41
N PHE A 71 9.43 8.38 -6.21
CA PHE A 71 9.13 7.07 -6.77
C PHE A 71 7.68 7.04 -7.26
N THR A 72 7.35 6.03 -8.05
CA THR A 72 5.99 5.73 -8.50
C THR A 72 5.41 4.65 -7.60
N VAL A 73 4.17 4.84 -7.14
CA VAL A 73 3.37 3.80 -6.47
C VAL A 73 2.36 3.26 -7.48
N VAL A 74 2.34 1.95 -7.67
CA VAL A 74 1.35 1.29 -8.54
C VAL A 74 0.54 0.33 -7.69
N THR A 75 -0.79 0.48 -7.74
CA THR A 75 -1.73 -0.40 -7.06
C THR A 75 -2.61 -1.07 -8.11
N GLN A 76 -2.69 -2.39 -8.05
CA GLN A 76 -3.44 -3.20 -8.99
C GLN A 76 -4.62 -3.86 -8.27
N PHE A 77 -5.80 -3.78 -8.87
CA PHE A 77 -7.04 -4.35 -8.34
C PHE A 77 -7.44 -5.52 -9.22
N LEU A 78 -7.08 -6.73 -8.81
CA LEU A 78 -7.34 -7.94 -9.58
C LEU A 78 -8.69 -8.50 -9.20
N THR A 79 -9.40 -8.99 -10.22
CA THR A 79 -10.66 -9.71 -10.04
C THR A 79 -10.46 -11.20 -10.25
N ASN A 80 -11.35 -11.99 -9.66
CA ASN A 80 -11.32 -13.45 -9.69
C ASN A 80 -11.40 -14.08 -11.09
N ASN A 81 -11.73 -13.31 -12.12
CA ASN A 81 -11.88 -13.77 -13.51
C ASN A 81 -11.07 -12.93 -14.51
N ASN A 82 -10.15 -12.07 -14.05
CA ASN A 82 -9.37 -11.16 -14.88
C ASN A 82 -10.21 -10.24 -15.80
N SER A 83 -11.43 -9.90 -15.38
CA SER A 83 -12.36 -9.00 -16.09
C SER A 83 -12.91 -7.94 -15.15
N SER A 84 -13.25 -6.76 -15.67
CA SER A 84 -13.90 -5.69 -14.92
C SER A 84 -15.30 -6.06 -14.40
N SER A 85 -15.90 -7.14 -14.91
CA SER A 85 -17.15 -7.72 -14.42
C SER A 85 -16.97 -8.69 -13.25
N GLY A 86 -15.74 -9.07 -12.92
CA GLY A 86 -15.44 -9.96 -11.80
C GLY A 86 -15.52 -9.28 -10.43
N SER A 87 -15.39 -10.08 -9.38
CA SER A 87 -15.29 -9.57 -8.00
C SER A 87 -13.83 -9.36 -7.62
N LEU A 88 -13.54 -8.26 -6.91
CA LEU A 88 -12.21 -8.00 -6.35
C LEU A 88 -11.72 -9.20 -5.53
N SER A 89 -10.55 -9.72 -5.87
CA SER A 89 -9.95 -10.89 -5.22
C SER A 89 -8.58 -10.60 -4.61
N GLU A 90 -7.85 -9.62 -5.16
CA GLU A 90 -6.49 -9.32 -4.73
C GLU A 90 -6.13 -7.85 -5.00
N ILE A 91 -5.45 -7.22 -4.05
CA ILE A 91 -4.85 -5.89 -4.22
C ILE A 91 -3.33 -6.03 -4.17
N ARG A 92 -2.67 -5.83 -5.31
CA ARG A 92 -1.20 -5.89 -5.43
C ARG A 92 -0.60 -4.50 -5.40
N ARG A 93 0.66 -4.46 -4.95
CA ARG A 93 1.50 -3.27 -4.89
C ARG A 93 2.79 -3.52 -5.65
N LEU A 94 3.25 -2.51 -6.39
CA LEU A 94 4.63 -2.40 -6.82
C LEU A 94 5.05 -0.94 -6.83
N TYR A 95 6.35 -0.71 -6.89
CA TYR A 95 6.95 0.61 -6.99
C TYR A 95 7.81 0.71 -8.24
N VAL A 96 8.01 1.93 -8.73
CA VAL A 96 9.03 2.21 -9.75
C VAL A 96 9.90 3.37 -9.29
N GLN A 97 11.19 3.11 -9.13
CA GLN A 97 12.16 4.11 -8.71
C GLN A 97 13.43 3.97 -9.56
N ASP A 98 13.97 5.10 -10.02
CA ASP A 98 15.16 5.14 -10.88
C ASP A 98 15.06 4.18 -12.10
N GLY A 99 13.86 4.09 -12.70
CA GLY A 99 13.57 3.22 -13.86
C GLY A 99 13.36 1.73 -13.54
N LYS A 100 13.55 1.32 -12.28
CA LYS A 100 13.48 -0.08 -11.85
C LYS A 100 12.13 -0.37 -11.19
N VAL A 101 11.50 -1.46 -11.63
CA VAL A 101 10.31 -2.00 -10.96
C VAL A 101 10.75 -2.75 -9.71
N ILE A 102 10.16 -2.39 -8.59
CA ILE A 102 10.37 -2.98 -7.27
C ILE A 102 9.06 -3.65 -6.87
N GLN A 103 9.06 -4.98 -6.74
CA GLN A 103 7.89 -5.71 -6.24
C GLN A 103 7.65 -5.37 -4.76
N ASN A 104 6.42 -5.53 -4.28
CA ASN A 104 6.13 -5.33 -2.87
C ASN A 104 7.03 -6.23 -1.98
N SER A 105 7.26 -5.80 -0.74
CA SER A 105 7.88 -6.68 0.25
C SER A 105 6.99 -7.89 0.51
N LYS A 106 7.58 -8.95 1.04
CA LYS A 106 6.84 -10.12 1.53
C LYS A 106 6.65 -10.06 3.03
N VAL A 107 5.57 -10.67 3.51
CA VAL A 107 5.39 -10.96 4.93
C VAL A 107 6.56 -11.80 5.43
N ASN A 108 7.16 -11.33 6.52
CA ASN A 108 8.23 -11.96 7.27
C ASN A 108 7.84 -12.03 8.77
N ILE A 109 6.66 -12.58 9.03
CA ILE A 109 6.13 -12.81 10.37
C ILE A 109 6.13 -14.33 10.64
N PRO A 110 6.75 -14.80 11.73
CA PRO A 110 6.70 -16.20 12.11
C PRO A 110 5.26 -16.73 12.20
N GLY A 111 4.97 -17.83 11.51
CA GLY A 111 3.64 -18.44 11.49
C GLY A 111 2.69 -17.91 10.41
N MET A 112 3.12 -16.95 9.58
CA MET A 112 2.36 -16.51 8.40
C MET A 112 3.04 -16.94 7.10
N ALA A 113 2.25 -17.19 6.06
CA ALA A 113 2.79 -17.36 4.72
C ALA A 113 3.38 -16.03 4.19
N ALA A 114 4.31 -16.13 3.25
CA ALA A 114 5.02 -14.98 2.68
C ALA A 114 4.20 -14.24 1.60
N TYR A 115 3.02 -13.74 2.00
CA TYR A 115 2.16 -12.91 1.14
C TYR A 115 2.87 -11.61 0.74
N ASP A 116 2.58 -11.09 -0.44
CA ASP A 116 3.01 -9.77 -0.93
C ASP A 116 1.84 -8.90 -1.42
N SER A 117 0.61 -9.33 -1.15
CA SER A 117 -0.61 -8.69 -1.61
C SER A 117 -1.74 -8.89 -0.60
N ILE A 118 -2.78 -8.06 -0.72
CA ILE A 118 -3.97 -8.17 0.12
C ILE A 118 -4.96 -9.12 -0.56
N THR A 119 -5.23 -10.23 0.09
CA THR A 119 -6.26 -11.23 -0.24
C THR A 119 -7.10 -11.53 1.01
N SER A 120 -8.26 -12.16 0.85
CA SER A 120 -9.06 -12.60 2.02
C SER A 120 -8.28 -13.51 2.97
N ASP A 121 -7.40 -14.37 2.43
CA ASP A 121 -6.56 -15.27 3.20
C ASP A 121 -5.48 -14.51 3.97
N PHE A 122 -4.80 -13.56 3.31
CA PHE A 122 -3.86 -12.65 3.97
C PHE A 122 -4.52 -11.91 5.14
N CYS A 123 -5.69 -11.30 4.92
CA CYS A 123 -6.40 -10.55 5.95
C CYS A 123 -6.75 -11.42 7.16
N SER A 124 -7.26 -12.64 6.90
CA SER A 124 -7.65 -13.56 7.98
C SER A 124 -6.43 -14.05 8.76
N ALA A 125 -5.33 -14.38 8.08
CA ALA A 125 -4.08 -14.77 8.70
C ALA A 125 -3.48 -13.62 9.51
N GLN A 126 -3.39 -12.42 8.94
CA GLN A 126 -2.85 -11.23 9.58
C GLN A 126 -3.60 -10.91 10.88
N LYS A 127 -4.93 -10.82 10.82
CA LYS A 127 -5.75 -10.50 12.01
C LYS A 127 -5.60 -11.57 13.09
N THR A 128 -5.59 -12.84 12.71
CA THR A 128 -5.39 -13.96 13.64
C THR A 128 -4.01 -13.90 14.30
N THR A 129 -2.94 -13.75 13.52
CA THR A 129 -1.56 -13.75 14.04
C THR A 129 -1.28 -12.54 14.93
N PHE A 130 -1.86 -11.38 14.63
CA PHE A 130 -1.65 -10.17 15.44
C PHE A 130 -2.61 -10.08 16.64
N GLY A 131 -3.64 -10.93 16.69
CA GLY A 131 -4.68 -10.87 17.70
C GLY A 131 -5.63 -9.67 17.54
N ASP A 132 -5.71 -9.13 16.33
CA ASP A 132 -6.61 -8.02 15.99
C ASP A 132 -8.04 -8.55 15.75
N THR A 133 -9.06 -7.75 16.07
CA THR A 133 -10.44 -8.10 15.71
C THR A 133 -10.59 -8.09 14.19
N ASN A 134 -11.12 -9.17 13.59
CA ASN A 134 -11.31 -9.26 12.14
C ASN A 134 -12.57 -8.50 11.68
N SER A 135 -12.63 -7.20 11.98
CA SER A 135 -13.69 -6.30 11.55
C SER A 135 -13.81 -6.23 10.03
N PHE A 136 -12.69 -6.32 9.30
CA PHE A 136 -12.65 -6.42 7.84
C PHE A 136 -13.52 -7.57 7.31
N GLY A 137 -13.29 -8.79 7.82
CA GLY A 137 -14.08 -9.97 7.46
C GLY A 137 -15.55 -9.82 7.85
N ASN A 138 -15.81 -9.32 9.07
CA ASN A 138 -17.17 -9.11 9.58
C ASN A 138 -17.97 -8.10 8.73
N ASN A 139 -17.29 -7.12 8.13
CA ASN A 139 -17.88 -6.11 7.24
C ASN A 139 -17.84 -6.51 5.75
N GLY A 140 -17.67 -7.80 5.44
CA GLY A 140 -17.78 -8.35 4.09
C GLY A 140 -16.52 -8.26 3.23
N GLY A 141 -15.38 -7.84 3.81
CA GLY A 141 -14.05 -7.90 3.22
C GLY A 141 -13.94 -7.36 1.80
N LEU A 142 -13.18 -8.07 0.96
CA LEU A 142 -12.97 -7.69 -0.45
C LEU A 142 -14.26 -7.70 -1.28
N ALA A 143 -15.27 -8.48 -0.91
CA ALA A 143 -16.54 -8.50 -1.62
C ALA A 143 -17.31 -7.18 -1.46
N ASN A 144 -17.35 -6.62 -0.25
CA ASN A 144 -17.96 -5.31 -0.03
C ASN A 144 -17.08 -4.17 -0.58
N MET A 145 -15.75 -4.31 -0.56
CA MET A 145 -14.89 -3.41 -1.32
C MET A 145 -15.18 -3.43 -2.83
N SER A 146 -15.43 -4.61 -3.40
CA SER A 146 -15.80 -4.76 -4.81
C SER A 146 -17.06 -3.97 -5.15
N LYS A 147 -18.08 -4.02 -4.28
CA LYS A 147 -19.31 -3.23 -4.44
C LYS A 147 -19.03 -1.73 -4.42
N ALA A 148 -18.16 -1.27 -3.51
CA ALA A 148 -17.76 0.13 -3.45
C ALA A 148 -17.05 0.58 -4.74
N PHE A 149 -16.15 -0.24 -5.29
CA PHE A 149 -15.49 0.06 -6.58
C PHE A 149 -16.49 0.11 -7.74
N SER A 150 -17.44 -0.83 -7.81
CA SER A 150 -18.48 -0.84 -8.84
C SER A 150 -19.40 0.38 -8.79
N ASN A 151 -19.59 0.98 -7.62
CA ASN A 151 -20.38 2.22 -7.48
C ASN A 151 -19.62 3.47 -7.93
N GLY A 152 -18.31 3.36 -8.22
CA GLY A 152 -17.43 4.50 -8.43
C GLY A 152 -16.94 5.11 -7.11
N MET A 153 -15.68 5.51 -7.09
CA MET A 153 -15.05 6.17 -5.95
C MET A 153 -14.42 7.49 -6.38
N VAL A 154 -14.32 8.41 -5.42
CA VAL A 154 -13.66 9.71 -5.61
C VAL A 154 -12.21 9.61 -5.12
N LEU A 155 -11.28 10.15 -5.90
CA LEU A 155 -9.89 10.31 -5.48
C LEU A 155 -9.77 11.43 -4.44
N VAL A 156 -9.10 11.15 -3.32
CA VAL A 156 -8.76 12.13 -2.29
C VAL A 156 -7.24 12.23 -2.18
N MET A 157 -6.72 13.44 -2.05
CA MET A 157 -5.33 13.74 -1.73
C MET A 157 -5.32 14.66 -0.50
N SER A 158 -4.60 14.26 0.55
CA SER A 158 -4.58 14.99 1.82
C SER A 158 -3.20 14.93 2.47
N VAL A 159 -2.96 15.84 3.41
CA VAL A 159 -1.82 15.84 4.33
C VAL A 159 -2.35 16.28 5.69
N TRP A 160 -2.01 15.54 6.74
CA TRP A 160 -2.59 15.73 8.07
C TRP A 160 -1.68 15.14 9.14
N ASP A 161 -1.82 15.63 10.36
CA ASP A 161 -1.31 15.03 11.59
C ASP A 161 -2.48 14.50 12.45
N ASP A 162 -2.16 13.68 13.44
CA ASP A 162 -3.17 12.85 14.10
C ASP A 162 -3.35 13.24 15.57
N HIS A 163 -4.43 13.97 15.84
CA HIS A 163 -4.84 14.35 17.19
C HIS A 163 -5.33 13.18 18.07
N ALA A 164 -5.64 12.02 17.49
CA ALA A 164 -6.16 10.87 18.23
C ALA A 164 -5.05 9.91 18.66
N ALA A 165 -4.11 9.60 17.78
CA ALA A 165 -3.07 8.59 18.01
C ALA A 165 -1.67 9.00 17.55
N SER A 166 -1.44 10.29 17.25
CA SER A 166 -0.12 10.86 16.92
C SER A 166 0.61 10.12 15.78
N MET A 167 -0.15 9.51 14.85
CA MET A 167 0.36 8.74 13.71
C MET A 167 1.13 7.47 14.11
N LEU A 168 1.14 7.11 15.40
CA LEU A 168 1.93 6.01 15.94
C LEU A 168 1.50 4.65 15.36
N TRP A 169 0.23 4.55 14.95
CA TRP A 169 -0.32 3.38 14.30
C TRP A 169 0.33 3.11 12.94
N LEU A 170 0.90 4.12 12.29
CA LEU A 170 1.56 4.03 10.98
C LEU A 170 3.07 3.84 11.08
N ASP A 171 3.75 4.58 11.97
CA ASP A 171 5.22 4.74 11.89
C ASP A 171 5.99 4.43 13.19
N SER A 172 5.31 3.98 14.24
CA SER A 172 5.89 3.78 15.56
C SER A 172 5.56 2.39 16.14
N THR A 173 5.62 2.25 17.47
CA THR A 173 5.13 1.10 18.22
C THR A 173 3.72 1.42 18.73
N TYR A 174 2.73 0.63 18.32
CA TYR A 174 1.34 0.87 18.70
C TYR A 174 0.60 -0.46 18.98
N PRO A 175 -0.23 -0.53 20.04
CA PRO A 175 -0.36 0.46 21.12
C PRO A 175 0.96 0.64 21.90
N THR A 176 1.14 1.79 22.53
CA THR A 176 2.43 2.21 23.13
C THR A 176 2.81 1.43 24.38
N ASP A 177 1.84 0.80 25.04
CA ASP A 177 2.00 -0.10 26.19
C ASP A 177 2.09 -1.58 25.79
N GLY A 178 1.98 -1.88 24.48
CA GLY A 178 2.14 -3.22 23.94
C GLY A 178 3.58 -3.72 23.97
N ASP A 179 3.75 -5.03 24.12
CA ASP A 179 5.05 -5.69 23.98
C ASP A 179 5.55 -5.57 22.53
N ALA A 180 6.57 -4.74 22.32
CA ALA A 180 7.13 -4.43 21.01
C ALA A 180 7.78 -5.64 20.30
N THR A 181 7.91 -6.79 20.97
CA THR A 181 8.36 -8.04 20.36
C THR A 181 7.22 -8.83 19.69
N LYS A 182 5.97 -8.52 20.02
CA LYS A 182 4.81 -9.18 19.42
C LYS A 182 4.60 -8.74 17.97
N PRO A 183 4.27 -9.69 17.06
CA PRO A 183 3.89 -9.36 15.69
C PRO A 183 2.78 -8.30 15.63
N GLY A 184 2.89 -7.36 14.69
CA GLY A 184 1.89 -6.32 14.47
C GLY A 184 2.03 -5.06 15.34
N ILE A 185 2.86 -5.08 16.38
CA ILE A 185 3.03 -3.94 17.30
C ILE A 185 3.94 -2.85 16.72
N LYS A 186 5.08 -3.20 16.11
CA LYS A 186 5.96 -2.23 15.46
C LYS A 186 5.52 -1.96 14.02
N ARG A 187 5.39 -0.69 13.66
CA ARG A 187 4.95 -0.22 12.32
C ARG A 187 5.94 0.74 11.66
N GLY A 188 6.95 1.19 12.39
CA GLY A 188 8.07 1.98 11.88
C GLY A 188 9.13 2.23 12.95
N THR A 189 10.00 3.20 12.68
CA THR A 189 11.16 3.54 13.54
C THR A 189 10.93 4.74 14.44
N CYS A 190 9.80 5.45 14.32
CA CYS A 190 9.51 6.62 15.12
C CYS A 190 9.39 6.26 16.61
N ALA A 191 9.76 7.20 17.48
CA ALA A 191 9.60 7.02 18.92
C ALA A 191 8.11 6.99 19.31
N THR A 192 7.75 6.37 20.43
CA THR A 192 6.36 6.42 20.93
C THR A 192 5.95 7.81 21.44
N THR A 193 6.91 8.73 21.59
CA THR A 193 6.72 10.12 21.99
C THR A 193 6.68 11.09 20.81
N SER A 194 6.74 10.61 19.56
CA SER A 194 6.66 11.48 18.37
C SER A 194 5.21 11.80 17.98
N GLY A 195 5.05 12.66 16.97
CA GLY A 195 3.79 12.80 16.24
C GLY A 195 2.70 13.60 16.93
N LYS A 196 2.97 14.13 18.13
CA LYS A 196 2.06 15.05 18.82
C LYS A 196 1.83 16.28 17.93
N PRO A 197 0.57 16.67 17.63
CA PRO A 197 0.27 17.76 16.71
C PRO A 197 1.05 19.05 17.00
N THR A 198 1.04 19.51 18.26
CA THR A 198 1.75 20.73 18.67
C THR A 198 3.23 20.73 18.34
N ASP A 199 3.85 19.54 18.35
CA ASP A 199 5.28 19.40 18.15
C ASP A 199 5.58 19.32 16.64
N VAL A 200 4.76 18.59 15.87
CA VAL A 200 4.93 18.43 14.42
C VAL A 200 4.60 19.71 13.67
N GLU A 201 3.49 20.38 14.01
CA GLU A 201 3.08 21.66 13.43
C GLU A 201 4.18 22.73 13.61
N SER A 202 4.84 22.75 14.76
CA SER A 202 5.91 23.70 15.04
C SER A 202 7.26 23.29 14.42
N ALA A 203 7.67 22.03 14.55
CA ALA A 203 9.00 21.59 14.14
C ALA A 203 9.10 21.32 12.63
N ASN A 204 7.98 21.01 11.97
CA ASN A 204 7.90 20.65 10.56
C ASN A 204 6.86 21.49 9.81
N ALA A 205 6.73 22.78 10.16
CA ALA A 205 5.75 23.69 9.57
C ALA A 205 5.82 23.83 8.04
N ASN A 206 6.98 23.51 7.44
CA ASN A 206 7.21 23.52 5.99
C ASN A 206 7.11 22.14 5.34
N ALA A 207 6.62 21.12 6.06
CA ALA A 207 6.39 19.80 5.50
C ALA A 207 5.39 19.89 4.34
N SER A 208 5.65 19.13 3.29
CA SER A 208 4.79 19.07 2.11
C SER A 208 4.83 17.70 1.47
N VAL A 209 3.78 17.39 0.72
CA VAL A 209 3.69 16.20 -0.13
C VAL A 209 3.33 16.64 -1.54
N THR A 210 3.93 16.00 -2.55
CA THR A 210 3.62 16.26 -3.96
C THR A 210 3.14 14.98 -4.62
N TYR A 211 1.86 14.96 -4.99
CA TYR A 211 1.29 13.92 -5.85
C TYR A 211 1.35 14.38 -7.31
N SER A 212 1.84 13.52 -8.21
CA SER A 212 1.99 13.87 -9.62
C SER A 212 1.93 12.61 -10.50
N ASN A 213 1.78 12.81 -11.82
CA ASN A 213 1.80 11.73 -12.82
C ASN A 213 0.78 10.60 -12.53
N ILE A 214 -0.42 10.98 -12.09
CA ILE A 214 -1.52 10.03 -11.88
C ILE A 214 -1.88 9.40 -13.23
N LYS A 215 -1.92 8.07 -13.26
CA LYS A 215 -2.30 7.25 -14.41
C LYS A 215 -3.32 6.22 -13.97
N PHE A 216 -4.29 5.94 -14.82
CA PHE A 216 -5.33 4.94 -14.60
C PHE A 216 -5.58 4.18 -15.90
N GLY A 217 -5.70 2.86 -15.82
CA GLY A 217 -5.87 1.99 -16.98
C GLY A 217 -5.70 0.52 -16.61
N ASP A 218 -5.70 -0.33 -17.63
CA ASP A 218 -5.58 -1.78 -17.48
C ASP A 218 -4.29 -2.21 -16.77
N ILE A 219 -4.30 -3.40 -16.19
CA ILE A 219 -3.14 -3.96 -15.47
C ILE A 219 -1.92 -3.99 -16.40
N GLY A 220 -0.82 -3.36 -15.96
CA GLY A 220 0.43 -3.26 -16.71
C GLY A 220 0.53 -2.03 -17.64
N SER A 221 -0.52 -1.23 -17.80
CA SER A 221 -0.51 -0.07 -18.73
C SER A 221 0.10 1.21 -18.15
N THR A 222 0.25 1.31 -16.83
CA THR A 222 0.54 2.56 -16.13
C THR A 222 2.02 2.74 -15.73
N TYR A 223 2.86 1.74 -15.97
CA TYR A 223 4.28 1.78 -15.65
C TYR A 223 5.11 1.01 -16.68
N THR A 224 6.38 1.37 -16.77
CA THR A 224 7.38 0.67 -17.57
C THR A 224 8.62 0.46 -16.70
N SER A 225 9.27 -0.68 -16.86
CA SER A 225 10.66 -0.86 -16.44
C SER A 225 11.59 -0.37 -17.56
N THR A 226 12.80 0.04 -17.19
CA THR A 226 13.89 0.25 -18.15
C THR A 226 14.88 -0.91 -18.11
N ALA A 227 15.47 -1.24 -19.26
CA ALA A 227 16.60 -2.15 -19.36
C ALA A 227 17.91 -1.36 -19.15
N ASP A 228 18.77 -1.83 -18.24
CA ASP A 228 20.12 -1.27 -18.05
C ASP A 228 20.96 -1.44 -19.33
N SER A 229 22.05 -0.68 -19.46
CA SER A 229 22.98 -0.80 -20.59
C SER A 229 23.44 -2.26 -20.77
N PHE A 230 23.53 -2.69 -22.02
CA PHE A 230 23.80 -4.05 -22.46
C PHE A 230 22.73 -5.10 -22.13
N LEU A 231 21.59 -4.73 -21.54
CA LEU A 231 20.46 -5.66 -21.37
C LEU A 231 19.53 -5.65 -22.59
N ARG A 232 18.81 -6.77 -22.76
CA ARG A 232 17.84 -6.95 -23.84
C ARG A 232 16.68 -5.98 -23.64
N SER A 233 16.33 -5.27 -24.72
CA SER A 233 15.30 -4.23 -24.75
C SER A 233 14.22 -4.48 -25.82
N GLY A 234 14.16 -5.68 -26.38
CA GLY A 234 13.21 -6.01 -27.42
C GLY A 234 13.44 -7.35 -28.12
N GLY A 235 12.56 -7.62 -29.09
CA GLY A 235 12.54 -8.82 -29.91
C GLY A 235 11.21 -9.54 -29.88
N ILE A 236 10.90 -10.30 -30.94
CA ILE A 236 9.70 -11.14 -31.02
C ILE A 236 9.63 -12.07 -29.80
N GLY A 237 8.50 -12.02 -29.09
CA GLY A 237 8.25 -12.82 -27.87
C GLY A 237 8.88 -12.28 -26.59
N PHE A 238 9.57 -11.13 -26.62
CA PHE A 238 10.12 -10.51 -25.42
C PHE A 238 9.06 -9.72 -24.66
N THR A 239 8.94 -9.99 -23.35
CA THR A 239 7.96 -9.35 -22.45
C THR A 239 8.62 -8.47 -21.39
N GLY A 240 9.93 -8.23 -21.50
CA GLY A 240 10.69 -7.40 -20.58
C GLY A 240 10.68 -5.91 -20.94
N PRO A 241 11.58 -5.12 -20.32
CA PRO A 241 11.66 -3.67 -20.56
C PRO A 241 11.91 -3.33 -22.03
N THR A 242 11.07 -2.51 -22.65
CA THR A 242 11.26 -2.07 -24.05
C THR A 242 11.94 -0.70 -24.17
N VAL A 243 12.18 -0.05 -23.03
CA VAL A 243 12.82 1.27 -22.91
C VAL A 243 14.17 1.09 -22.25
N CYS A 244 15.21 1.77 -22.74
CA CYS A 244 16.54 1.73 -22.14
C CYS A 244 16.69 2.72 -21.00
N ALA A 245 17.56 2.40 -20.04
CA ALA A 245 17.99 3.31 -19.02
C ALA A 245 18.64 4.55 -19.65
N SER A 246 18.62 5.68 -18.93
CA SER A 246 19.21 6.92 -19.39
C SER A 246 20.68 6.73 -19.76
N GLY A 247 21.07 7.21 -20.95
CA GLY A 247 22.43 7.05 -21.47
C GLY A 247 22.61 5.90 -22.48
N SER A 248 21.61 5.03 -22.65
CA SER A 248 21.62 3.99 -23.69
C SER A 248 20.38 4.05 -24.58
N THR A 249 20.50 3.52 -25.79
CA THR A 249 19.44 3.46 -26.80
C THR A 249 19.14 2.02 -27.18
N CYS A 250 17.86 1.70 -27.38
CA CYS A 250 17.43 0.38 -27.84
C CYS A 250 17.88 0.17 -29.28
N THR A 251 18.91 -0.65 -29.47
CA THR A 251 19.46 -1.01 -30.77
C THR A 251 18.91 -2.36 -31.19
N VAL A 252 18.22 -2.41 -32.33
CA VAL A 252 17.72 -3.66 -32.91
C VAL A 252 18.90 -4.42 -33.53
N LEU A 253 19.24 -5.59 -32.97
CA LEU A 253 20.29 -6.44 -33.54
C LEU A 253 19.71 -7.42 -34.56
N ASN A 254 18.53 -7.98 -34.27
CA ASN A 254 17.78 -8.83 -35.18
C ASN A 254 16.28 -8.87 -34.77
N PRO A 255 15.38 -9.50 -35.55
CA PRO A 255 13.95 -9.53 -35.22
C PRO A 255 13.61 -10.11 -33.85
N TYR A 256 14.46 -10.98 -33.32
CA TYR A 256 14.27 -11.64 -32.03
C TYR A 256 15.04 -10.96 -30.90
N TYR A 257 15.87 -9.95 -31.17
CA TYR A 257 16.74 -9.38 -30.15
C TYR A 257 17.05 -7.90 -30.39
N SER A 258 16.71 -7.07 -29.41
CA SER A 258 17.17 -5.68 -29.29
C SER A 258 17.91 -5.53 -27.96
N GLN A 259 18.88 -4.63 -27.90
CA GLN A 259 19.73 -4.41 -26.73
C GLN A 259 19.91 -2.92 -26.46
N CYS A 260 19.99 -2.54 -25.19
CA CYS A 260 20.42 -1.20 -24.81
C CYS A 260 21.93 -1.04 -25.04
N LEU A 261 22.33 -0.09 -25.88
CA LEU A 261 23.73 0.31 -26.09
C LEU A 261 23.87 1.79 -25.75
#